data_AF-D7NGI2-F1
#
_entry.id   AF-D7NGI2-F1
#
_cell.length_a   1.000
_cell.length_b   1.000
_cell.length_c   1.000
_cell.angle_alpha   90.00
_cell.angle_beta   90.00
_cell.angle_gamma   90.00
#
_symmetry.space_group_name_H-M   'P 1'
#
loop_
_entity.id
_entity.type
_entity.pdbx_description
1 polymer ?
#
loop_
_entity_poly.entity_id
_entity_poly.type
_entity_poly.pdbx_seq_one_letter_code
_entity_poly.pdbx_strand_id
1 'polypeptide(L)'
;MIKYIFFIMAVSLTACVAHTPKEIKQKKGMNYLERLDTADANRKLLEYKRKHEQEFPNVDFMGNSMYCEYIDSMGYEVYLAKYDDGYLKRRQINGALFGELRYYFLNGNLQQLGEYYSRDFECGIWKEYDIEGHLLKEVNKDEPYKQFSWQKVLLFTKKKDIDLNDERTYVGRYIDESNIPCWDISWHKKEKVSVVMWS
;
A
#
# COMPACT_ATOMS: atom_id res chain seq x y z
N MET A 1 40.66 51.49 -4.01
CA MET A 1 40.72 50.23 -3.24
C MET A 1 39.33 49.60 -3.24
N ILE A 2 39.06 48.69 -4.19
CA ILE A 2 37.76 48.01 -4.33
C ILE A 2 37.94 46.62 -3.72
N LYS A 3 37.22 46.35 -2.62
CA LYS A 3 37.20 45.04 -1.95
C LYS A 3 36.35 44.08 -2.77
N TYR A 4 36.96 43.05 -3.34
CA TYR A 4 36.23 41.93 -3.94
C TYR A 4 35.73 41.01 -2.81
N ILE A 5 34.41 40.94 -2.68
CA ILE A 5 33.73 39.98 -1.79
C ILE A 5 33.36 38.76 -2.64
N PHE A 6 33.97 37.62 -2.35
CA PHE A 6 33.61 36.33 -2.94
C PHE A 6 32.22 35.92 -2.42
N PHE A 7 31.22 35.87 -3.31
CA PHE A 7 29.91 35.29 -3.01
C PHE A 7 29.96 33.79 -3.34
N ILE A 8 30.04 32.95 -2.32
CA ILE A 8 29.93 31.50 -2.49
C ILE A 8 28.44 31.19 -2.72
N MET A 9 28.07 30.90 -3.96
CA MET A 9 26.76 30.36 -4.31
C MET A 9 26.68 28.93 -3.77
N ALA A 10 26.13 28.77 -2.57
CA ALA A 10 25.71 27.48 -2.05
C ALA A 10 24.56 26.96 -2.92
N VAL A 11 24.83 25.97 -3.76
CA VAL A 11 23.81 25.20 -4.46
C VAL A 11 23.09 24.36 -3.42
N SER A 12 22.02 24.90 -2.84
CA SER A 12 21.08 24.14 -2.05
C SER A 12 20.36 23.16 -2.98
N LEU A 13 20.62 21.87 -2.77
CA LEU A 13 19.83 20.79 -3.35
C LEU A 13 18.37 21.00 -2.94
N THR A 14 17.56 21.48 -3.88
CA THR A 14 16.11 21.57 -3.70
C THR A 14 15.56 20.14 -3.64
N ALA A 15 15.33 19.65 -2.43
CA ALA A 15 14.50 18.49 -2.17
C ALA A 15 13.14 18.73 -2.86
N CYS A 16 12.75 17.80 -3.74
CA CYS A 16 11.49 17.90 -4.44
C CYS A 16 10.34 17.90 -3.44
N VAL A 17 9.63 19.04 -3.40
CA VAL A 17 8.30 19.21 -2.86
C VAL A 17 7.35 18.32 -3.68
N ALA A 18 7.03 17.15 -3.16
CA ALA A 18 5.81 16.44 -3.54
C ALA A 18 4.66 17.05 -2.72
N HIS A 19 3.52 17.32 -3.38
CA HIS A 19 2.35 17.91 -2.76
C HIS A 19 1.92 17.09 -1.53
N THR A 20 2.01 17.72 -0.37
CA THR A 20 1.49 17.27 0.90
C THR A 20 -0.04 17.26 0.86
N PRO A 21 -0.72 16.16 1.24
CA PRO A 21 -2.02 16.28 1.89
C PRO A 21 -1.82 17.12 3.16
N LYS A 22 -2.75 18.06 3.41
CA LYS A 22 -2.74 19.02 4.53
C LYS A 22 -2.06 18.47 5.79
N GLU A 23 -1.14 19.26 6.35
CA GLU A 23 -0.44 19.02 7.62
C GLU A 23 -1.38 18.43 8.68
N ILE A 24 -1.25 17.12 8.92
CA ILE A 24 -1.62 16.55 10.22
C ILE A 24 -0.50 16.98 11.16
N LYS A 25 -0.76 18.03 11.95
CA LYS A 25 0.11 18.44 13.05
C LYS A 25 0.45 17.20 13.88
N GLN A 26 1.71 16.77 13.85
CA GLN A 26 2.22 15.77 14.79
C GLN A 26 2.00 16.30 16.21
N LYS A 27 0.96 15.77 16.87
CA LYS A 27 0.69 16.06 18.26
C LYS A 27 1.68 15.24 19.09
N LYS A 28 2.60 15.95 19.74
CA LYS A 28 3.55 15.41 20.71
C LYS A 28 2.75 14.86 21.90
N GLY A 29 2.86 13.55 22.16
CA GLY A 29 2.31 12.88 23.35
C GLY A 29 1.05 12.03 23.06
N MET A 30 1.16 10.72 23.35
CA MET A 30 0.21 9.60 23.15
C MET A 30 0.13 9.02 21.72
N ASN A 31 0.79 7.86 21.53
CA ASN A 31 0.53 6.92 20.44
C ASN A 31 -0.91 6.38 20.57
N TYR A 32 -1.88 7.00 19.90
CA TYR A 32 -3.15 6.31 19.63
C TYR A 32 -2.92 5.37 18.45
N LEU A 33 -2.45 4.17 18.76
CA LEU A 33 -2.52 3.06 17.83
C LEU A 33 -4.01 2.79 17.58
N GLU A 34 -4.50 2.95 16.35
CA GLU A 34 -5.92 2.75 16.03
C GLU A 34 -6.28 1.28 16.30
N ARG A 35 -6.90 1.01 17.44
CA ARG A 35 -7.40 -0.32 17.82
C ARG A 35 -8.60 -0.67 16.94
N LEU A 36 -8.66 -1.91 16.47
CA LEU A 36 -9.83 -2.44 15.79
C LEU A 36 -10.98 -2.60 16.79
N ASP A 37 -12.14 -2.03 16.48
CA ASP A 37 -13.39 -2.41 17.15
C ASP A 37 -13.78 -3.81 16.69
N THR A 38 -13.42 -4.82 17.50
CA THR A 38 -13.66 -6.21 17.16
C THR A 38 -15.13 -6.57 17.18
N ALA A 39 -15.98 -5.86 17.93
CA ALA A 39 -17.42 -6.09 17.93
C ALA A 39 -18.02 -5.63 16.61
N ASP A 40 -17.68 -4.43 16.15
CA ASP A 40 -18.11 -3.92 14.84
C ASP A 40 -17.57 -4.76 13.69
N ALA A 41 -16.29 -5.15 13.75
CA ALA A 41 -15.66 -6.03 12.78
C ALA A 41 -16.40 -7.36 12.64
N ASN A 42 -16.64 -8.06 13.76
CA ASN A 42 -17.36 -9.34 13.76
C ASN A 42 -18.80 -9.19 13.28
N ARG A 43 -19.48 -8.08 13.62
CA ARG A 43 -20.83 -7.79 13.14
C ARG A 43 -20.86 -7.64 11.62
N LYS A 44 -19.99 -6.82 11.03
CA LYS A 44 -19.87 -6.63 9.58
C LYS A 44 -19.59 -7.94 8.85
N LEU A 45 -18.66 -8.73 9.38
CA LEU A 45 -18.29 -10.03 8.83
C LEU A 45 -19.48 -11.00 8.81
N LEU A 46 -20.25 -11.07 9.90
CA LEU A 46 -21.44 -11.93 9.99
C LEU A 46 -22.57 -11.46 9.08
N GLU A 47 -22.81 -10.15 8.99
CA GLU A 47 -23.79 -9.55 8.07
C GLU A 47 -23.45 -9.88 6.61
N TYR A 48 -22.17 -9.75 6.23
CA TYR A 48 -21.69 -10.07 4.90
C TYR A 48 -21.87 -11.55 4.56
N LYS A 49 -21.51 -12.44 5.49
CA LYS A 49 -21.72 -13.89 5.34
C LYS A 49 -23.19 -14.23 5.12
N ARG A 50 -24.09 -13.71 5.97
CA ARG A 50 -25.53 -13.96 5.86
C ARG A 50 -26.09 -13.48 4.52
N LYS A 51 -25.65 -12.31 4.04
CA LYS A 51 -26.07 -11.78 2.73
C LYS A 51 -25.61 -12.70 1.59
N HIS A 52 -24.36 -13.15 1.62
CA HIS A 52 -23.83 -14.09 0.62
C HIS A 52 -24.56 -15.43 0.62
N GLU A 53 -24.85 -16.01 1.79
CA GLU A 53 -25.61 -17.26 1.92
C GLU A 53 -27.04 -17.13 1.36
N GLN A 54 -27.67 -15.96 1.51
CA GLN A 54 -28.98 -15.66 0.92
C GLN A 54 -28.92 -15.49 -0.60
N GLU A 55 -27.87 -14.87 -1.12
CA GLU A 55 -27.67 -14.66 -2.56
C GLU A 55 -27.26 -15.96 -3.28
N PHE A 56 -26.52 -16.84 -2.60
CA PHE A 56 -25.95 -18.06 -3.16
C PHE A 56 -26.27 -19.30 -2.31
N PRO A 57 -27.55 -19.69 -2.16
CA PRO A 57 -27.99 -20.71 -1.20
C PRO A 57 -27.49 -22.14 -1.49
N ASN A 58 -26.96 -22.39 -2.69
CA ASN A 58 -26.46 -23.71 -3.12
C ASN A 58 -24.92 -23.76 -3.24
N VAL A 59 -24.22 -22.70 -2.81
CA VAL A 59 -22.76 -22.68 -2.78
C VAL A 59 -22.32 -23.01 -1.36
N ASP A 60 -21.78 -24.22 -1.17
CA ASP A 60 -21.14 -24.59 0.08
C ASP A 60 -19.78 -23.90 0.16
N PHE A 61 -19.74 -22.76 0.84
CA PHE A 61 -18.51 -22.01 1.03
C PHE A 61 -17.59 -22.77 1.98
N MET A 62 -16.74 -23.65 1.43
CA MET A 62 -15.70 -24.34 2.18
C MET A 62 -14.68 -23.33 2.74
N GLY A 63 -14.77 -23.04 4.05
CA GLY A 63 -13.74 -22.30 4.77
C GLY A 63 -14.24 -21.62 6.05
N ASN A 64 -13.46 -21.70 7.13
CA ASN A 64 -13.70 -20.95 8.37
C ASN A 64 -13.30 -19.47 8.25
N SER A 65 -12.67 -19.06 7.15
CA SER A 65 -12.22 -17.69 6.92
C SER A 65 -13.40 -16.77 6.62
N MET A 66 -13.72 -15.91 7.57
CA MET A 66 -14.79 -14.93 7.42
C MET A 66 -14.18 -13.61 6.93
N TYR A 67 -14.57 -13.15 5.74
CA TYR A 67 -14.16 -11.86 5.21
C TYR A 67 -15.36 -11.03 4.76
N CYS A 68 -15.16 -9.72 4.63
CA CYS A 68 -16.11 -8.81 4.02
C CYS A 68 -15.41 -7.67 3.28
N GLU A 69 -16.11 -7.13 2.29
CA GLU A 69 -15.69 -5.97 1.53
C GLU A 69 -16.74 -4.85 1.67
N TYR A 70 -16.30 -3.62 1.86
CA TYR A 70 -17.17 -2.45 1.94
C TYR A 70 -16.41 -1.15 1.63
N ILE A 71 -17.15 -0.09 1.31
CA ILE A 71 -16.59 1.26 1.20
C ILE A 71 -16.77 1.95 2.55
N ASP A 72 -15.69 2.49 3.12
CA ASP A 72 -15.77 3.24 4.39
C ASP A 72 -16.30 4.67 4.20
N SER A 73 -16.53 5.37 5.30
CA SER A 73 -17.08 6.73 5.26
C SER A 73 -16.20 7.75 4.53
N MET A 74 -14.93 7.43 4.30
CA MET A 74 -13.95 8.27 3.60
C MET A 74 -13.79 7.86 2.13
N GLY A 75 -14.56 6.87 1.64
CA GLY A 75 -14.52 6.41 0.26
C GLY A 75 -13.43 5.38 -0.04
N TYR A 76 -12.80 4.80 0.99
CA TYR A 76 -11.83 3.72 0.77
C TYR A 76 -12.54 2.38 0.63
N GLU A 77 -12.09 1.58 -0.33
CA GLU A 77 -12.38 0.15 -0.39
C GLU A 77 -11.65 -0.55 0.76
N VAL A 78 -12.42 -1.23 1.59
CA VAL A 78 -11.93 -1.98 2.73
C VAL A 78 -12.20 -3.45 2.49
N TYR A 79 -11.15 -4.27 2.61
CA TYR A 79 -11.26 -5.70 2.80
C TYR A 79 -10.91 -6.01 4.25
N LEU A 80 -11.80 -6.69 4.95
CA LEU A 80 -11.62 -7.10 6.34
C LEU A 80 -11.78 -8.61 6.41
N ALA A 81 -10.80 -9.31 6.97
CA ALA A 81 -10.86 -10.75 7.20
C ALA A 81 -10.54 -11.07 8.66
N LYS A 82 -11.13 -12.16 9.15
CA LYS A 82 -10.84 -12.77 10.43
C LYS A 82 -10.25 -14.17 10.22
N TYR A 83 -9.16 -14.41 10.93
CA TYR A 83 -8.47 -15.69 11.03
C TYR A 83 -8.48 -16.16 12.48
N ASP A 84 -7.91 -17.34 12.75
CA ASP A 84 -7.85 -17.91 14.09
C ASP A 84 -6.96 -17.09 15.05
N ASP A 85 -5.95 -16.40 14.52
CA ASP A 85 -4.95 -15.63 15.26
C ASP A 85 -5.21 -14.11 15.29
N GLY A 86 -6.17 -13.62 14.50
CA GLY A 86 -6.42 -12.18 14.42
C GLY A 86 -7.29 -11.72 13.27
N TYR A 87 -7.09 -10.46 12.89
CA TYR A 87 -7.79 -9.81 11.79
C TYR A 87 -6.79 -9.19 10.83
N LEU A 88 -7.12 -9.23 9.54
CA LEU A 88 -6.46 -8.47 8.49
C LEU A 88 -7.42 -7.40 7.97
N LYS A 89 -6.96 -6.15 7.91
CA LYS A 89 -7.69 -5.05 7.28
C LYS A 89 -6.82 -4.41 6.22
N ARG A 90 -7.30 -4.48 4.98
CA ARG A 90 -6.72 -3.79 3.82
C ARG A 90 -7.60 -2.61 3.47
N ARG A 91 -7.00 -1.44 3.23
CA ARG A 91 -7.72 -0.20 2.93
C ARG A 91 -7.04 0.52 1.77
N GLN A 92 -7.78 0.78 0.69
CA GLN A 92 -7.24 1.44 -0.52
C GLN A 92 -8.29 2.33 -1.17
N ILE A 93 -7.85 3.31 -1.95
CA ILE A 93 -8.75 4.04 -2.86
C ILE A 93 -8.83 3.24 -4.16
N ASN A 94 -10.03 3.13 -4.76
CA ASN A 94 -10.20 2.43 -6.03
C ASN A 94 -9.24 3.00 -7.10
N GLY A 95 -8.48 2.13 -7.76
CA GLY A 95 -7.52 2.49 -8.80
C GLY A 95 -6.23 3.15 -8.28
N ALA A 96 -6.05 3.27 -6.95
CA ALA A 96 -4.78 3.67 -6.39
C ALA A 96 -3.77 2.53 -6.47
N LEU A 97 -2.52 2.88 -6.78
CA LEU A 97 -1.42 1.92 -6.85
C LEU A 97 -1.04 1.37 -5.47
N PHE A 98 -1.31 2.13 -4.42
CA PHE A 98 -0.90 1.83 -3.04
C PHE A 98 -2.10 1.74 -2.12
N GLY A 99 -1.98 0.88 -1.12
CA GLY A 99 -2.95 0.76 -0.03
C GLY A 99 -2.26 0.54 1.31
N GLU A 100 -3.08 0.60 2.35
CA GLU A 100 -2.67 0.34 3.73
C GLU A 100 -3.05 -1.10 4.13
N LEU A 101 -2.15 -1.79 4.81
CA LEU A 101 -2.39 -3.11 5.38
C LEU A 101 -2.17 -3.08 6.88
N ARG A 102 -3.15 -3.59 7.63
CA ARG A 102 -3.12 -3.71 9.08
C ARG A 102 -3.47 -5.12 9.52
N TYR A 103 -2.66 -5.65 10.43
CA TYR A 103 -2.94 -6.88 11.16
C TYR A 103 -3.27 -6.52 12.60
N TYR A 104 -4.24 -7.22 13.18
CA TYR A 104 -4.68 -7.01 14.56
C TYR A 104 -4.75 -8.34 15.28
N PHE A 105 -4.34 -8.35 16.55
CA PHE A 105 -4.60 -9.46 17.45
C PHE A 105 -6.11 -9.63 17.68
N LEU A 106 -6.53 -10.77 18.21
CA LEU A 106 -7.93 -11.03 18.56
C LEU A 106 -8.53 -10.01 19.54
N ASN A 107 -7.70 -9.38 20.38
CA ASN A 107 -8.13 -8.32 21.30
C ASN A 107 -8.38 -6.97 20.59
N GLY A 108 -8.03 -6.86 19.30
CA GLY A 108 -8.18 -5.65 18.48
C GLY A 108 -6.96 -4.74 18.50
N ASN A 109 -5.94 -5.00 19.32
CA ASN A 109 -4.70 -4.23 19.29
C ASN A 109 -3.98 -4.49 17.97
N LEU A 110 -3.35 -3.44 17.42
CA LEU A 110 -2.62 -3.53 16.18
C LEU A 110 -1.37 -4.40 16.40
N GLN A 111 -1.18 -5.37 15.54
CA GLN A 111 -0.04 -6.28 15.50
C GLN A 111 0.99 -5.79 14.48
N GLN A 112 0.54 -5.35 13.31
CA GLN A 112 1.42 -4.90 12.24
C GLN A 112 0.72 -3.87 11.36
N LEU A 113 1.48 -2.90 10.86
CA LEU A 113 1.01 -1.91 9.89
C LEU A 113 2.10 -1.56 8.89
N GLY A 114 1.70 -1.45 7.63
CA GLY A 114 2.53 -0.90 6.57
C GLY A 114 1.72 -0.55 5.33
N GLU A 115 2.43 -0.09 4.31
CA GLU A 115 1.90 0.16 2.97
C GLU A 115 2.25 -1.02 2.06
N TYR A 116 1.43 -1.25 1.04
CA TYR A 116 1.71 -2.22 -0.02
C TYR A 116 1.35 -1.63 -1.38
N TYR A 117 2.09 -2.05 -2.39
CA TYR A 117 1.71 -1.89 -3.78
C TYR A 117 0.61 -2.90 -4.09
N SER A 118 -0.54 -2.40 -4.53
CA SER A 118 -1.82 -3.12 -4.66
C SER A 118 -1.75 -4.48 -5.37
N ARG A 119 -0.72 -4.68 -6.19
CA ARG A 119 -0.57 -5.87 -7.04
C ARG A 119 0.46 -6.89 -6.52
N ASP A 120 1.35 -6.56 -5.59
CA ASP A 120 2.47 -7.48 -5.33
C ASP A 120 3.20 -7.33 -3.98
N PHE A 121 3.80 -6.17 -3.69
CA PHE A 121 4.84 -6.09 -2.66
C PHE A 121 4.56 -5.08 -1.53
N GLU A 122 5.12 -5.36 -0.36
CA GLU A 122 5.16 -4.45 0.79
C GLU A 122 6.12 -3.28 0.55
N CYS A 123 5.74 -2.05 0.91
CA CYS A 123 6.55 -0.84 0.76
C CYS A 123 6.49 0.10 1.96
N GLY A 124 7.36 1.12 1.94
CA GLY A 124 7.49 2.09 3.02
C GLY A 124 7.95 1.47 4.33
N ILE A 125 7.54 2.10 5.43
CA ILE A 125 7.90 1.70 6.78
C ILE A 125 6.86 0.72 7.32
N TRP A 126 7.33 -0.46 7.71
CA TRP A 126 6.53 -1.48 8.38
C TRP A 126 6.84 -1.51 9.87
N LYS A 127 5.79 -1.56 10.68
CA LYS A 127 5.89 -1.57 12.14
C LYS A 127 5.21 -2.81 12.69
N GLU A 128 5.86 -3.48 13.63
CA GLU A 128 5.35 -4.64 14.35
C GLU A 128 5.24 -4.30 15.84
N TYR A 129 4.19 -4.77 16.49
CA TYR A 129 3.85 -4.47 17.88
C TYR A 129 3.54 -5.76 18.65
N ASP A 130 3.78 -5.75 19.96
CA ASP A 130 3.30 -6.80 20.85
C ASP A 130 1.79 -6.66 21.13
N ILE A 131 1.24 -7.64 21.83
CA ILE A 131 -0.20 -7.70 22.13
C ILE A 131 -0.66 -6.57 23.06
N GLU A 132 0.26 -5.98 23.82
CA GLU A 132 0.05 -4.80 24.66
C GLU A 132 0.13 -3.47 23.89
N GLY A 133 0.68 -3.49 22.66
CA GLY A 133 0.81 -2.34 21.76
C GLY A 133 2.17 -1.64 21.81
N HIS A 134 3.20 -2.24 22.41
CA HIS A 134 4.57 -1.72 22.35
C HIS A 134 5.21 -2.06 21.00
N LEU A 135 5.95 -1.09 20.44
CA LEU A 135 6.68 -1.27 19.18
C LEU A 135 7.82 -2.27 19.38
N LEU A 136 7.77 -3.39 18.65
CA LEU A 136 8.82 -4.41 18.64
C LEU A 136 9.85 -4.16 17.55
N LYS A 137 9.39 -3.73 16.36
CA LYS A 137 10.23 -3.65 15.17
C LYS A 137 9.74 -2.57 14.22
N GLU A 138 10.68 -1.90 13.57
CA GLU A 138 10.43 -1.00 12.46
C GLU A 138 11.39 -1.35 11.31
N VAL A 139 10.84 -1.58 10.11
CA VAL A 139 11.62 -1.95 8.92
C VAL A 139 11.22 -1.05 7.75
N ASN A 140 12.20 -0.37 7.16
CA ASN A 140 11.99 0.30 5.88
C ASN A 140 12.13 -0.72 4.74
N LYS A 141 11.00 -1.13 4.15
CA LYS A 141 10.95 -2.09 3.03
C LYS A 141 11.56 -1.53 1.74
N ASP A 142 11.66 -0.21 1.63
CA ASP A 142 12.30 0.45 0.49
C ASP A 142 13.81 0.60 0.63
N GLU A 143 14.36 0.33 1.82
CA GLU A 143 15.78 0.48 2.14
C GLU A 143 16.71 -0.26 1.16
N PRO A 144 16.45 -1.54 0.81
CA PRO A 144 17.32 -2.25 -0.12
C PRO A 144 17.32 -1.62 -1.53
N TYR A 145 16.22 -1.00 -1.93
CA TYR A 145 15.99 -0.52 -3.30
C TYR A 145 16.46 0.93 -3.52
N LYS A 146 17.21 1.53 -2.60
CA LYS A 146 17.63 2.95 -2.69
C LYS A 146 18.38 3.29 -3.98
N GLN A 147 19.21 2.38 -4.49
CA GLN A 147 19.98 2.63 -5.71
C GLN A 147 19.08 2.74 -6.94
N PHE A 148 18.06 1.87 -7.05
CA PHE A 148 17.02 1.96 -8.06
C PHE A 148 15.65 2.09 -7.38
N SER A 149 15.31 3.30 -6.93
CA SER A 149 14.12 3.52 -6.11
C SER A 149 12.81 3.45 -6.90
N TRP A 150 11.69 3.42 -6.19
CA TRP A 150 10.37 3.53 -6.81
C TRP A 150 10.24 4.76 -7.73
N GLN A 151 10.85 5.91 -7.37
CA GLN A 151 10.84 7.08 -8.25
C GLN A 151 11.54 6.81 -9.59
N LYS A 152 12.59 5.98 -9.60
CA LYS A 152 13.25 5.57 -10.84
C LYS A 152 12.38 4.59 -11.64
N VAL A 153 11.64 3.71 -10.97
CA VAL A 153 10.60 2.88 -11.61
C VAL A 153 9.54 3.76 -12.27
N LEU A 154 8.98 4.74 -11.56
CA LEU A 154 7.99 5.69 -12.10
C LEU A 154 8.53 6.49 -13.30
N LEU A 155 9.78 6.92 -13.25
CA LEU A 155 10.43 7.60 -14.38
C LEU A 155 10.59 6.67 -15.58
N PHE A 156 10.98 5.42 -15.34
CA PHE A 156 11.10 4.41 -16.38
C PHE A 156 9.75 4.11 -17.05
N THR A 157 8.69 3.87 -16.26
CA THR A 157 7.36 3.56 -16.78
C THR A 157 6.78 4.72 -17.56
N LYS A 158 6.93 5.95 -17.05
CA LYS A 158 6.54 7.17 -17.78
C LYS A 158 7.28 7.31 -19.11
N LYS A 159 8.60 7.08 -19.14
CA LYS A 159 9.40 7.17 -20.38
C LYS A 159 8.98 6.13 -21.43
N LYS A 160 8.50 4.97 -20.98
CA LYS A 160 8.08 3.86 -21.84
C LYS A 160 6.58 3.85 -22.16
N ASP A 161 5.84 4.84 -21.66
CA ASP A 161 4.37 4.92 -21.78
C ASP A 161 3.67 3.66 -21.25
N ILE A 162 4.14 3.17 -20.10
CA ILE A 162 3.60 2.00 -19.42
C ILE A 162 2.50 2.46 -18.46
N ASP A 163 1.31 1.92 -18.65
CA ASP A 163 0.19 2.10 -17.72
C ASP A 163 0.30 1.11 -16.56
N LEU A 164 0.58 1.62 -15.35
CA LEU A 164 0.69 0.83 -14.13
C LEU A 164 -0.65 0.28 -13.63
N ASN A 165 -1.77 0.79 -14.14
CA ASN A 165 -3.11 0.31 -13.83
C ASN A 165 -3.62 -0.73 -14.85
N ASP A 166 -2.92 -0.98 -15.96
CA ASP A 166 -3.26 -2.07 -16.89
C ASP A 166 -3.07 -3.40 -16.16
N GLU A 167 -4.09 -4.26 -16.21
CA GLU A 167 -4.08 -5.57 -15.55
C GLU A 167 -2.98 -6.51 -16.05
N ARG A 168 -2.43 -6.23 -17.24
CA ARG A 168 -1.31 -6.97 -17.84
C ARG A 168 0.05 -6.32 -17.59
N THR A 169 0.10 -5.27 -16.78
CA THR A 169 1.34 -4.69 -16.28
C THR A 169 1.65 -5.29 -14.92
N TYR A 170 2.80 -5.94 -14.81
CA TYR A 170 3.35 -6.44 -13.56
C TYR A 170 4.52 -5.58 -13.12
N VAL A 171 4.53 -5.23 -11.84
CA VAL A 171 5.67 -4.60 -11.18
C VAL A 171 5.88 -5.29 -9.85
N GLY A 172 7.00 -5.99 -9.76
CA GLY A 172 7.42 -6.71 -8.57
C GLY A 172 8.80 -6.30 -8.10
N ARG A 173 9.13 -6.71 -6.88
CA ARG A 173 10.48 -6.55 -6.33
C ARG A 173 10.81 -7.65 -5.35
N TYR A 174 12.08 -8.02 -5.31
CA TYR A 174 12.59 -9.07 -4.44
C TYR A 174 14.08 -8.88 -4.18
N ILE A 175 14.61 -9.59 -3.18
CA ILE A 175 16.04 -9.76 -2.94
C ILE A 175 16.42 -11.13 -3.48
N ASP A 176 17.37 -11.19 -4.41
CA ASP A 176 17.80 -12.46 -4.98
C ASP A 176 18.71 -13.28 -4.04
N GLU A 177 19.10 -14.48 -4.47
CA GLU A 177 19.96 -15.38 -3.71
C GLU A 177 21.36 -14.80 -3.42
N SER A 178 21.79 -13.80 -4.20
CA SER A 178 23.06 -13.07 -4.01
C SER A 178 22.89 -11.80 -3.16
N ASN A 179 21.73 -11.62 -2.53
CA ASN A 179 21.36 -10.46 -1.73
C ASN A 179 21.32 -9.15 -2.52
N ILE A 180 20.97 -9.22 -3.82
CA ILE A 180 20.85 -8.06 -4.71
C ILE A 180 19.36 -7.66 -4.80
N PRO A 181 19.03 -6.37 -4.60
CA PRO A 181 17.68 -5.84 -4.76
C PRO A 181 17.28 -5.72 -6.24
N CYS A 182 16.24 -6.44 -6.61
CA CYS A 182 15.75 -6.56 -7.98
C CYS A 182 14.36 -5.94 -8.13
N TRP A 183 14.15 -5.28 -9.28
CA TRP A 183 12.82 -4.92 -9.77
C TRP A 183 12.50 -5.75 -11.00
N ASP A 184 11.32 -6.34 -11.02
CA ASP A 184 10.77 -7.00 -12.20
C ASP A 184 9.62 -6.18 -12.75
N ILE A 185 9.68 -5.84 -14.03
CA ILE A 185 8.69 -4.99 -14.71
C ILE A 185 8.39 -5.64 -16.06
N SER A 186 7.17 -6.15 -16.21
CA SER A 186 6.67 -6.68 -17.48
C SER A 186 5.37 -5.99 -17.87
N TRP A 187 5.21 -5.73 -19.17
CA TRP A 187 4.02 -5.07 -19.70
C TRP A 187 3.79 -5.48 -21.16
N HIS A 188 2.54 -5.43 -21.58
CA HIS A 188 2.18 -5.63 -22.97
C HIS A 188 2.25 -4.30 -23.72
N LYS A 189 3.09 -4.24 -24.77
CA LYS A 189 3.12 -3.07 -25.65
C LYS A 189 1.80 -3.03 -26.44
N LYS A 190 1.02 -1.96 -26.25
CA LYS A 190 -0.14 -1.71 -27.11
C LYS A 190 0.37 -1.39 -28.52
N GLU A 191 0.14 -2.27 -29.48
CA GLU A 191 0.37 -1.94 -30.89
C GLU A 191 -0.65 -0.87 -31.31
N LYS A 192 -0.19 0.21 -31.92
CA LYS A 192 -1.10 1.17 -32.56
C LYS A 192 -1.72 0.46 -33.75
N VAL A 193 -2.98 0.04 -33.63
CA VAL A 193 -3.78 -0.34 -34.79
C VAL A 193 -4.09 0.94 -35.55
N SER A 194 -3.24 1.30 -36.52
CA SER A 194 -3.57 2.31 -37.51
C SER A 194 -4.63 1.73 -38.43
N VAL A 195 -5.90 2.05 -38.15
CA VAL A 195 -7.00 1.80 -39.09
C VAL A 195 -6.78 2.72 -40.27
N VAL A 196 -6.24 2.19 -41.36
CA VAL A 196 -6.19 2.89 -42.65
C VAL A 196 -7.59 2.78 -43.24
N MET A 197 -8.42 3.78 -43.00
CA MET A 197 -9.70 3.96 -43.68
C MET A 197 -9.38 4.42 -45.11
N TRP A 198 -9.56 3.54 -46.10
CA TRP A 198 -9.57 3.95 -47.50
C TRP A 198 -10.94 4.54 -47.82
N SER A 199 -10.96 5.78 -48.33
CA SER A 199 -12.13 6.48 -48.87
C SER A 199 -12.42 6.07 -50.30
#